data_AF-A0A7S1M721-F1
#
_entry.id   AF-A0A7S1M721-F1
#
_cell.length_a   1.000
_cell.length_b   1.000
_cell.length_c   1.000
_cell.angle_alpha   90.00
_cell.angle_beta   90.00
_cell.angle_gamma   90.00
#
_symmetry.space_group_name_H-M   'P 1'
#
loop_
_entity.id
_entity.type
_entity.pdbx_description
1 polymer ?
#
loop_
_entity_poly.entity_id
_entity_poly.type
_entity_poly.pdbx_seq_one_letter_code
_entity_poly.pdbx_strand_id
1 'polypeptide(L)'
;CGVCILLFAAEVMRELRSVMSSTWAVCAVPSGPRTVLEDGRLVALHRGRSACIIVNNMIRAGIAMMLLTTGVRWLTGTSSITDLILNAAALCFVMDMDECLFATTVPSSVHIFVKGLQPLTYRRGGRNLEAIVPLVSICAICVLVFPLYVNPNSDDMLRVKQLLCAGNQN
;
A
#
# COMPACT_ATOMS: atom_id res chain seq x y z
N CYS A 1 21.13 0.42 2.17
CA CYS A 1 19.86 -0.08 2.73
C CYS A 1 18.78 1.00 2.80
N GLY A 2 19.01 2.13 3.47
CA GLY A 2 17.99 3.18 3.72
C GLY A 2 17.25 3.69 2.49
N VAL A 3 17.94 3.99 1.38
CA VAL A 3 17.28 4.48 0.14
C VAL A 3 16.32 3.43 -0.45
N CYS A 4 16.72 2.16 -0.53
CA CYS A 4 15.84 1.09 -1.03
C CYS A 4 14.63 0.88 -0.12
N ILE A 5 14.80 1.01 1.19
CA ILE A 5 13.69 0.94 2.15
C ILE A 5 12.73 2.12 1.96
N LEU A 6 13.25 3.33 1.73
CA LEU A 6 12.42 4.51 1.46
C LEU A 6 11.65 4.39 0.14
N LEU A 7 12.30 3.89 -0.92
CA LEU A 7 11.65 3.66 -2.22
C LEU A 7 10.57 2.58 -2.11
N PHE A 8 10.87 1.46 -1.46
CA PHE A 8 9.88 0.40 -1.21
C PHE A 8 8.71 0.91 -0.36
N ALA A 9 8.98 1.67 0.70
CA ALA A 9 7.93 2.29 1.50
C ALA A 9 7.08 3.28 0.68
N ALA A 10 7.69 4.05 -0.23
CA ALA A 10 6.96 4.96 -1.11
C ALA A 10 6.00 4.21 -2.06
N GLU A 11 6.40 3.05 -2.58
CA GLU A 11 5.54 2.19 -3.40
C GLU A 11 4.37 1.61 -2.61
N VAL A 12 4.62 1.07 -1.41
CA VAL A 12 3.52 0.62 -0.52
C VAL A 12 2.55 1.77 -0.21
N MET A 13 3.08 2.99 -0.03
CA MET A 13 2.28 4.17 0.23
C MET A 13 1.45 4.62 -0.97
N ARG A 14 1.97 4.47 -2.19
CA ARG A 14 1.21 4.69 -3.43
C ARG A 14 0.02 3.73 -3.49
N GLU A 15 0.26 2.47 -3.15
CA GLU A 15 -0.79 1.44 -3.13
C GLU A 15 -1.88 1.73 -2.08
N LEU A 16 -1.47 2.05 -0.84
CA LEU A 16 -2.40 2.44 0.23
C LEU A 16 -3.25 3.66 -0.15
N ARG A 17 -2.66 4.68 -0.80
CA ARG A 17 -3.40 5.85 -1.31
C ARG A 17 -4.46 5.45 -2.33
N SER A 18 -4.11 4.57 -3.27
CA SER A 18 -5.03 4.05 -4.28
C SER A 18 -6.23 3.34 -3.63
N VAL A 19 -5.96 2.48 -2.66
CA VAL A 19 -6.99 1.74 -1.91
C VAL A 19 -7.87 2.68 -1.08
N MET A 20 -7.29 3.67 -0.40
CA MET A 20 -8.05 4.63 0.43
C MET A 20 -8.96 5.51 -0.40
N SER A 21 -8.46 6.09 -1.51
CA SER A 21 -9.28 6.92 -2.40
C SER A 21 -10.45 6.14 -2.99
N SER A 22 -10.20 4.90 -3.44
CA SER A 22 -11.23 4.00 -3.96
C SER A 22 -12.28 3.66 -2.90
N THR A 23 -11.84 3.35 -1.68
CA THR A 23 -12.73 3.04 -0.56
C THR A 23 -13.57 4.24 -0.17
N TRP A 24 -12.95 5.43 -0.13
CA TRP A 24 -13.63 6.67 0.20
C TRP A 24 -14.70 7.03 -0.84
N ALA A 25 -14.38 6.86 -2.13
CA ALA A 25 -15.33 7.03 -3.21
C ALA A 25 -16.53 6.08 -3.10
N VAL A 26 -16.29 4.79 -2.78
CA VAL A 26 -17.36 3.80 -2.60
C VAL A 26 -18.23 4.12 -1.40
N CYS A 27 -17.64 4.55 -0.27
CA CYS A 27 -18.37 4.93 0.94
C CYS A 27 -19.18 6.23 0.77
N ALA A 28 -18.75 7.13 -0.11
CA ALA A 28 -19.47 8.38 -0.40
C ALA A 28 -20.72 8.15 -1.27
N VAL A 29 -20.81 7.03 -1.98
CA VAL A 29 -21.98 6.71 -2.81
C VAL A 29 -23.10 6.11 -1.96
N PRO A 30 -24.34 6.65 -2.02
CA PRO A 30 -25.45 6.07 -1.29
C PRO A 30 -25.77 4.65 -1.78
N SER A 31 -25.96 3.73 -0.82
CA SER A 31 -26.27 2.33 -1.10
C SER A 31 -27.76 2.10 -1.31
N GLY A 32 -28.16 1.62 -2.50
CA GLY A 32 -29.54 1.33 -2.88
C GLY A 32 -29.84 -0.17 -3.07
N PRO A 33 -31.12 -0.57 -3.15
CA PRO A 33 -31.53 -1.96 -3.42
C PRO A 33 -31.26 -2.41 -4.86
N ARG A 34 -31.02 -1.48 -5.79
CA ARG A 34 -30.58 -1.75 -7.17
C ARG A 34 -29.49 -0.77 -7.55
N THR A 35 -28.56 -1.20 -8.40
CA THR A 35 -27.60 -0.30 -9.03
C THR A 35 -28.34 0.57 -10.03
N VAL A 36 -28.39 1.89 -9.80
CA VAL A 36 -29.03 2.85 -10.72
C VAL A 36 -27.94 3.71 -11.34
N LEU A 37 -27.88 3.66 -12.67
CA LEU A 37 -27.02 4.49 -13.49
C LEU A 37 -27.93 5.47 -14.23
N GLU A 38 -27.82 6.75 -13.92
CA GLU A 38 -28.65 7.81 -14.51
C GLU A 38 -27.71 8.76 -15.26
N ASP A 39 -27.92 8.94 -16.57
CA ASP A 39 -27.07 9.75 -17.45
C ASP A 39 -25.56 9.47 -17.37
N GLY A 40 -25.18 8.18 -17.23
CA GLY A 40 -23.78 7.76 -17.10
C GLY A 40 -23.14 8.06 -15.74
N ARG A 41 -23.92 8.57 -14.77
CA ARG A 41 -23.52 8.80 -13.38
C ARG A 41 -24.04 7.70 -12.47
N LEU A 42 -23.21 7.30 -11.53
CA LEU A 42 -23.58 6.35 -10.50
C LEU A 42 -24.40 7.06 -9.43
N VAL A 43 -25.70 6.77 -9.38
CA VAL A 43 -26.61 7.35 -8.38
C VAL A 43 -26.70 6.46 -7.15
N ALA A 44 -26.76 5.14 -7.34
CA ALA A 44 -26.82 4.19 -6.24
C ALA A 44 -26.09 2.88 -6.55
N LEU A 45 -25.38 2.34 -5.55
CA LEU A 45 -24.68 1.05 -5.62
C LEU A 45 -25.44 -0.02 -4.83
N HIS A 46 -25.51 -1.25 -5.35
CA HIS A 46 -26.06 -2.37 -4.60
C HIS A 46 -25.16 -2.71 -3.40
N ARG A 47 -25.76 -2.87 -2.21
CA ARG A 47 -25.02 -3.14 -0.95
C ARG A 47 -24.04 -4.31 -1.06
N GLY A 48 -24.42 -5.40 -1.72
CA GLY A 48 -23.53 -6.56 -1.90
C GLY A 48 -22.29 -6.26 -2.75
N ARG A 49 -22.41 -5.40 -3.77
CA ARG A 49 -21.27 -5.01 -4.63
C ARG A 49 -20.36 -4.04 -3.90
N SER A 50 -20.95 -3.07 -3.20
CA SER A 50 -20.20 -2.14 -2.33
C SER A 50 -19.42 -2.89 -1.25
N ALA A 51 -20.05 -3.87 -0.58
CA ALA A 51 -19.41 -4.70 0.42
C ALA A 51 -18.27 -5.53 -0.18
N CYS A 52 -18.46 -6.15 -1.35
CA CYS A 52 -17.41 -6.91 -2.04
C CYS A 52 -16.19 -6.02 -2.38
N ILE A 53 -16.41 -4.81 -2.90
CA ILE A 53 -15.33 -3.86 -3.20
C ILE A 53 -14.61 -3.42 -1.92
N ILE A 54 -15.34 -3.11 -0.85
CA ILE A 54 -14.74 -2.70 0.44
C ILE A 54 -13.92 -3.85 1.04
N VAL A 55 -14.47 -5.07 1.09
CA VAL A 55 -13.76 -6.25 1.61
C VAL A 55 -12.49 -6.50 0.82
N ASN A 56 -12.55 -6.44 -0.50
CA ASN A 56 -11.38 -6.58 -1.34
C ASN A 56 -10.31 -5.52 -1.02
N ASN A 57 -10.71 -4.25 -0.93
CA ASN A 57 -9.80 -3.16 -0.60
C ASN A 57 -9.14 -3.36 0.78
N MET A 58 -9.87 -3.92 1.75
CA MET A 58 -9.31 -4.26 3.06
C MET A 58 -8.26 -5.38 2.97
N ILE A 59 -8.50 -6.40 2.14
CA ILE A 59 -7.53 -7.47 1.90
C ILE A 59 -6.25 -6.89 1.29
N ARG A 60 -6.36 -6.03 0.26
CA ARG A 60 -5.22 -5.37 -0.38
C ARG A 60 -4.42 -4.51 0.60
N ALA A 61 -5.11 -3.71 1.42
CA ALA A 61 -4.45 -2.93 2.47
C ALA A 61 -3.72 -3.83 3.47
N GLY A 62 -4.31 -4.96 3.86
CA GLY A 62 -3.68 -5.94 4.75
C GLY A 62 -2.42 -6.56 4.16
N ILE A 63 -2.48 -6.99 2.90
CA ILE A 63 -1.33 -7.56 2.17
C ILE A 63 -0.21 -6.52 2.06
N ALA A 64 -0.53 -5.29 1.66
CA ALA A 64 0.44 -4.20 1.54
C ALA A 64 1.14 -3.88 2.88
N MET A 65 0.41 -3.86 3.99
CA MET A 65 0.98 -3.67 5.32
C MET A 65 1.86 -4.84 5.77
N MET A 66 1.46 -6.07 5.47
CA MET A 66 2.28 -7.26 5.76
C MET A 66 3.58 -7.27 4.96
N LEU A 67 3.50 -6.93 3.67
CA LEU A 67 4.66 -6.75 2.80
C LEU A 67 5.58 -5.64 3.27
N LEU A 68 5.03 -4.53 3.78
CA LEU A 68 5.85 -3.45 4.32
C LEU A 68 6.71 -3.92 5.50
N THR A 69 6.09 -4.52 6.51
CA THR A 69 6.80 -4.99 7.71
C THR A 69 7.81 -6.09 7.38
N THR A 70 7.41 -7.08 6.59
CA THR A 70 8.25 -8.23 6.23
C THR A 70 9.35 -7.83 5.26
N GLY A 71 9.04 -6.99 4.27
CA GLY A 71 9.98 -6.46 3.29
C GLY A 71 11.04 -5.56 3.91
N VAL A 72 10.67 -4.67 4.84
CA VAL A 72 11.64 -3.85 5.58
C VAL A 72 12.58 -4.73 6.41
N ARG A 73 12.04 -5.75 7.10
CA ARG A 73 12.87 -6.71 7.85
C ARG A 73 13.83 -7.48 6.94
N TRP A 74 13.37 -7.87 5.76
CA TRP A 74 14.19 -8.60 4.79
C TRP A 74 15.28 -7.72 4.15
N LEU A 75 14.93 -6.49 3.78
CA LEU A 75 15.85 -5.49 3.23
C LEU A 75 16.92 -5.06 4.24
N THR A 76 16.58 -4.96 5.52
CA THR A 76 17.56 -4.63 6.58
C THR A 76 18.58 -5.74 6.83
N GLY A 77 18.20 -7.01 6.62
CA GLY A 77 19.10 -8.16 6.72
C GLY A 77 20.04 -8.36 5.53
N THR A 78 19.91 -7.56 4.46
CA THR A 78 20.72 -7.71 3.24
C THR A 78 21.92 -6.76 3.23
N SER A 79 23.14 -7.32 3.26
CA SER A 79 24.40 -6.55 3.33
C SER A 79 25.00 -6.16 1.97
N SER A 80 24.69 -6.93 0.91
CA SER A 80 25.17 -6.69 -0.46
C SER A 80 24.26 -5.69 -1.18
N ILE A 81 24.84 -4.67 -1.83
CA ILE A 81 24.07 -3.64 -2.56
C ILE A 81 23.31 -4.24 -3.73
N THR A 82 23.92 -5.18 -4.46
CA THR A 82 23.29 -5.85 -5.61
C THR A 82 22.04 -6.62 -5.16
N ASP A 83 22.18 -7.40 -4.09
CA ASP A 83 21.07 -8.21 -3.55
C ASP A 83 19.98 -7.32 -2.95
N LEU A 84 20.37 -6.18 -2.36
CA LEU A 84 19.44 -5.20 -1.81
C LEU A 84 18.54 -4.60 -2.90
N ILE A 85 19.11 -4.23 -4.04
CA ILE A 85 18.37 -3.69 -5.19
C ILE A 85 17.46 -4.77 -5.79
N LEU A 86 17.98 -6.00 -5.95
CA LEU A 86 17.22 -7.13 -6.49
C LEU A 86 16.03 -7.49 -5.60
N ASN A 87 16.23 -7.55 -4.28
CA ASN A 87 15.18 -7.84 -3.30
C ASN A 87 14.12 -6.73 -3.25
N ALA A 88 14.54 -5.47 -3.33
CA ALA A 88 13.61 -4.33 -3.42
C ALA A 88 12.76 -4.41 -4.70
N ALA A 89 13.38 -4.71 -5.84
CA ALA A 89 12.67 -4.85 -7.12
C ALA A 89 11.68 -6.03 -7.10
N ALA A 90 12.07 -7.17 -6.51
CA ALA A 90 11.19 -8.32 -6.34
C ALA A 90 9.96 -7.99 -5.48
N LEU A 91 10.15 -7.24 -4.38
CA LEU A 91 9.02 -6.78 -3.55
C LEU A 91 8.10 -5.83 -4.30
N CYS A 92 8.64 -4.95 -5.16
CA CYS A 92 7.83 -4.10 -6.04
C CYS A 92 7.02 -4.92 -7.04
N PHE A 93 7.63 -5.92 -7.65
CA PHE A 93 6.95 -6.83 -8.58
C PHE A 93 5.79 -7.59 -7.91
N VAL A 94 5.97 -8.04 -6.65
CA VAL A 94 4.88 -8.70 -5.90
C VAL A 94 3.70 -7.75 -5.69
N MET A 95 3.94 -6.45 -5.44
CA MET A 95 2.87 -5.45 -5.33
C MET A 95 2.14 -5.26 -6.66
N ASP A 96 2.86 -5.18 -7.78
CA ASP A 96 2.24 -5.06 -9.11
C ASP A 96 1.46 -6.33 -9.51
N MET A 97 1.91 -7.51 -9.06
CA MET A 97 1.19 -8.77 -9.26
C MET A 97 -0.13 -8.83 -8.49
N ASP A 98 -0.20 -8.28 -7.27
CA ASP A 98 -1.46 -8.21 -6.52
C ASP A 98 -2.53 -7.44 -7.30
N GLU A 99 -2.15 -6.33 -7.93
CA GLU A 99 -3.06 -5.54 -8.77
C GLU A 99 -3.53 -6.31 -10.01
N CYS A 100 -2.64 -7.10 -10.64
CA CYS A 100 -3.01 -7.99 -11.75
C CYS A 100 -3.97 -9.11 -11.31
N LEU A 101 -3.68 -9.76 -10.18
CA LEU A 101 -4.55 -10.81 -9.63
C LEU A 101 -5.92 -10.25 -9.28
N PHE A 102 -5.98 -9.04 -8.73
CA PHE A 102 -7.23 -8.32 -8.50
C PHE A 102 -8.02 -8.10 -9.80
N ALA A 103 -7.36 -7.61 -10.86
CA ALA A 103 -8.01 -7.41 -12.16
C ALA A 103 -8.63 -8.70 -12.72
N THR A 104 -8.06 -9.87 -12.38
CA THR A 104 -8.58 -11.18 -12.81
C THR A 104 -9.64 -11.78 -11.88
N THR A 105 -9.60 -11.47 -10.58
CA THR A 105 -10.49 -12.05 -9.56
C THR A 105 -11.78 -11.25 -9.38
N VAL A 106 -11.79 -9.97 -9.75
CA VAL A 106 -12.99 -9.15 -9.80
C VAL A 106 -13.90 -9.63 -10.92
N PRO A 107 -15.21 -9.85 -10.66
CA PRO A 107 -16.15 -10.24 -11.70
C PRO A 107 -16.15 -9.23 -12.85
N SER A 108 -16.12 -9.71 -14.10
CA SER A 108 -16.10 -8.87 -15.31
C SER A 108 -17.22 -7.83 -15.33
N SER A 109 -18.36 -8.13 -14.69
CA SER A 109 -19.50 -7.24 -14.51
C SER A 109 -19.21 -6.00 -13.65
N VAL A 110 -18.26 -6.08 -12.72
CA VAL A 110 -17.79 -4.94 -11.93
C VAL A 110 -16.77 -4.15 -12.75
N HIS A 111 -15.90 -4.81 -13.50
CA HIS A 111 -14.90 -4.15 -14.33
C HIS A 111 -15.52 -3.35 -15.49
N ILE A 112 -16.53 -3.91 -16.17
CA ILE A 112 -17.30 -3.22 -17.22
C ILE A 112 -18.06 -2.03 -16.63
N PHE A 113 -18.62 -2.19 -15.43
CA PHE A 113 -19.33 -1.13 -14.73
C PHE A 113 -18.39 0.01 -14.30
N VAL A 114 -17.23 -0.32 -13.71
CA VAL A 114 -16.19 0.65 -13.33
C VAL A 114 -15.67 1.40 -14.56
N LYS A 115 -15.45 0.72 -15.68
CA LYS A 115 -15.00 1.33 -16.94
C LYS A 115 -16.07 2.17 -17.65
N GLY A 116 -17.36 1.83 -17.47
CA GLY A 116 -18.49 2.54 -18.08
C GLY A 116 -18.95 3.78 -17.30
N LEU A 117 -18.38 4.01 -16.12
CA LEU A 117 -18.69 5.17 -15.30
C LEU A 117 -17.90 6.38 -15.78
N GLN A 118 -18.59 7.51 -15.97
CA GLN A 118 -17.89 8.79 -15.98
C GLN A 118 -17.15 8.96 -14.64
N PRO A 119 -15.94 9.55 -14.64
CA PRO A 119 -15.21 9.81 -13.41
C PRO A 119 -16.12 10.53 -12.44
N LEU A 120 -16.34 9.93 -11.27
CA LEU A 120 -17.22 10.45 -10.24
C LEU A 120 -16.75 11.88 -9.91
N THR A 121 -17.51 12.87 -10.36
CA THR A 121 -17.23 14.28 -10.05
C THR A 121 -17.54 14.48 -8.57
N TYR A 122 -16.53 14.31 -7.74
CA TYR A 122 -16.62 14.54 -6.32
C TYR A 122 -16.76 16.04 -6.03
N ARG A 123 -17.78 16.44 -5.27
CA ARG A 123 -17.91 17.82 -4.76
C ARG A 123 -16.88 18.00 -3.65
N ARG A 124 -15.72 18.55 -4.02
CA ARG A 124 -14.55 18.85 -3.17
C ARG A 124 -14.99 19.49 -1.85
N GLY A 125 -15.16 18.68 -0.81
CA GLY A 125 -15.59 19.14 0.51
C GLY A 125 -14.42 19.73 1.28
N GLY A 126 -14.01 20.96 0.94
CA GLY A 126 -13.31 21.99 1.74
C GLY A 126 -12.05 21.66 2.57
N ARG A 127 -11.75 20.42 2.91
CA ARG A 127 -10.63 20.01 3.76
C ARG A 127 -9.72 19.14 2.92
N ASN A 128 -8.47 19.55 2.76
CA ASN A 128 -7.38 18.82 2.07
C ASN A 128 -6.99 17.51 2.80
N LEU A 129 -7.94 16.83 3.46
CA LEU A 129 -7.73 15.56 4.15
C LEU A 129 -7.22 14.49 3.19
N GLU A 130 -7.62 14.54 1.93
CA GLU A 130 -7.15 13.64 0.86
C GLU A 130 -5.64 13.77 0.61
N ALA A 131 -5.05 14.95 0.83
CA ALA A 131 -3.61 15.18 0.74
C ALA A 131 -2.88 15.01 2.09
N ILE A 132 -3.55 15.32 3.19
CA ILE A 132 -2.99 15.25 4.55
C ILE A 132 -2.92 13.81 5.06
N VAL A 133 -4.00 13.03 4.91
CA VAL A 133 -4.06 11.63 5.37
C VAL A 133 -2.89 10.81 4.85
N PRO A 134 -2.55 10.87 3.55
CA PRO A 134 -1.48 10.03 3.06
C PRO A 134 -0.08 10.59 3.30
N LEU A 135 0.04 11.86 3.72
CA LEU A 135 1.30 12.46 4.17
C LEU A 135 1.53 12.14 5.65
N VAL A 136 0.47 12.17 6.45
CA VAL A 136 0.44 11.72 7.85
C VAL A 136 0.71 10.22 7.96
N SER A 137 0.17 9.39 7.06
CA SER A 137 0.48 7.95 7.09
C SER A 137 1.91 7.64 6.64
N ILE A 138 2.51 8.40 5.70
CA ILE A 138 3.95 8.33 5.40
C ILE A 138 4.75 8.65 6.67
N CYS A 139 4.46 9.78 7.31
CA CYS A 139 5.14 10.19 8.53
C CYS A 139 4.95 9.17 9.67
N ALA A 140 3.74 8.63 9.87
CA ALA A 140 3.46 7.65 10.90
C ALA A 140 4.18 6.33 10.64
N ILE A 141 4.23 5.86 9.39
CA ILE A 141 4.98 4.66 9.01
C ILE A 141 6.48 4.88 9.17
N CYS A 142 7.02 6.02 8.72
CA CYS A 142 8.42 6.37 8.96
C CYS A 142 8.73 6.44 10.46
N VAL A 143 7.87 7.05 11.27
CA VAL A 143 8.08 7.24 12.71
C VAL A 143 7.86 5.94 13.51
N LEU A 144 7.02 5.01 13.05
CA LEU A 144 6.80 3.73 13.74
C LEU A 144 7.75 2.64 13.26
N VAL A 145 7.91 2.47 11.94
CA VAL A 145 8.63 1.33 11.37
C VAL A 145 10.15 1.51 11.42
N PHE A 146 10.67 2.73 11.19
CA PHE A 146 12.12 2.95 11.26
C PHE A 146 12.71 2.68 12.66
N PRO A 147 12.20 3.27 13.76
CA PRO A 147 12.82 3.03 15.06
C PRO A 147 12.55 1.63 15.62
N LEU A 148 11.42 1.00 15.29
CA LEU A 148 11.10 -0.34 15.81
C LEU A 148 11.85 -1.47 15.07
N TYR A 149 12.16 -1.29 13.78
CA TYR A 149 12.77 -2.37 12.98
C TYR A 149 14.13 -2.02 12.40
N VAL A 150 14.42 -0.75 12.06
CA VAL A 150 15.69 -0.36 11.45
C VAL A 150 16.75 -0.07 12.50
N ASN A 151 16.43 0.66 13.58
CA ASN A 151 17.38 0.94 14.66
C ASN A 151 17.94 -0.33 15.32
N PRO A 152 17.13 -1.26 15.85
CA PRO A 152 17.68 -2.43 16.55
C PRO A 152 18.54 -3.32 15.63
N ASN A 153 18.14 -3.49 14.37
CA ASN A 153 18.92 -4.27 13.41
C ASN A 153 20.23 -3.57 13.00
N SER A 154 20.25 -2.24 12.97
CA SER A 154 21.47 -1.47 12.64
C SER A 154 22.48 -1.52 13.78
N ASP A 155 22.00 -1.41 15.03
CA ASP A 155 22.83 -1.47 16.22
C ASP A 155 23.46 -2.87 16.41
N ASP A 156 22.69 -3.93 16.17
CA ASP A 156 23.22 -5.30 16.21
C ASP A 156 24.27 -5.55 15.11
N MET A 157 24.07 -5.01 13.90
CA MET A 157 25.06 -5.15 12.82
C MET A 157 26.36 -4.39 13.13
N LEU A 158 26.28 -3.23 13.77
CA LEU A 158 27.45 -2.48 14.26
C LEU A 158 28.19 -3.23 15.37
N ARG A 159 27.44 -3.85 16.28
CA ARG A 159 28.00 -4.65 17.37
C ARG A 159 28.74 -5.90 16.86
N VAL A 160 28.18 -6.61 15.88
CA VAL A 160 28.84 -7.76 15.27
C VAL A 160 30.10 -7.34 14.51
N LYS A 161 30.07 -6.22 13.77
CA LYS A 161 31.28 -5.68 13.13
C LYS A 161 32.37 -5.34 14.15
N GLN A 162 32.01 -4.74 15.28
CA GLN A 162 32.98 -4.44 16.35
C GLN A 162 33.56 -5.73 16.95
N LEU A 163 32.75 -6.76 17.17
CA LEU A 163 33.24 -8.06 17.66
C LEU A 163 34.19 -8.75 16.67
N LEU A 164 33.90 -8.67 15.37
CA LEU A 164 34.75 -9.24 14.31
C LEU A 164 36.06 -8.46 14.13
N CYS A 165 36.02 -7.13 14.26
CA CYS A 165 37.21 -6.27 14.11
C CYS A 165 38.06 -6.17 15.38
N ALA A 166 37.48 -6.37 16.56
CA ALA A 166 38.22 -6.41 17.84
C ALA A 166 39.09 -7.66 17.98
N GLY A 167 38.85 -8.71 17.19
CA GLY A 167 39.64 -9.93 17.19
C GLY A 167 41.05 -9.82 16.57
N ASN A 168 41.40 -8.70 15.93
CA ASN A 168 42.67 -8.52 15.23
C ASN A 168 43.68 -7.64 15.99
N GLN A 169 43.66 -7.65 17.33
CA GLN A 169 44.59 -6.89 18.18
C GLN A 169 45.70 -7.75 18.84
N ASN A 170 45.91 -9.00 18.42
CA ASN A 170 47.06 -9.80 18.83
C ASN A 170 47.82 -10.36 17.63
#